data_AF-A0A9Q8WNZ0-F1
#
_entry.id   AF-A0A9Q8WNZ0-F1
#
_cell.length_a   1.000
_cell.length_b   1.000
_cell.length_c   1.000
_cell.angle_alpha   90.00
_cell.angle_beta   90.00
_cell.angle_gamma   90.00
#
_symmetry.space_group_name_H-M   'P 1'
#
loop_
_entity.id
_entity.type
_entity.pdbx_description
1 polymer ?
#
loop_
_entity_poly.entity_id
_entity_poly.type
_entity_poly.pdbx_seq_one_letter_code
_entity_poly.pdbx_strand_id
1 'polypeptide(L)'
;MATPGSYPRGHAQNLATKTIAELAELLNEALLSSAGSPTGATYICPPASPEDIEALKKRVMGENGHCALDPDYLTFLTVSDGFKLQGREQEDSTGDLSGILYNATRVVKEEHVDFDLFGANPLLHAPSKDIWKKFDWDSGVGVDLGPAGDEGSLWMFGPAELALLLRQFDDAYPTLTQDEKKHVDQCVLETHGSMEAMRELRFSVMQFYHWSPKVKLHSGFRAYLEDLAMMALAGDDPHDYFLC
;
A
#
# COMPACT_ATOMS: atom_id res chain seq x y z
N MET A 1 21.47 -18.77 15.51
CA MET A 1 20.21 -19.37 15.98
C MET A 1 19.48 -18.30 16.78
N ALA A 2 18.58 -17.57 16.14
CA ALA A 2 17.79 -16.53 16.79
C ALA A 2 16.53 -17.14 17.39
N THR A 3 16.28 -16.82 18.65
CA THR A 3 15.12 -17.24 19.44
C THR A 3 13.85 -16.59 18.86
N PRO A 4 12.72 -17.30 18.72
CA PRO A 4 11.48 -16.67 18.30
C PRO A 4 10.96 -15.80 19.44
N GLY A 5 11.02 -14.48 19.25
CA GLY A 5 10.41 -13.50 20.14
C GLY A 5 8.89 -13.63 20.05
N SER A 6 8.27 -14.06 21.14
CA SER A 6 6.81 -13.99 21.31
C SER A 6 6.40 -12.52 21.44
N TYR A 7 5.95 -11.88 20.36
CA TYR A 7 5.38 -10.55 20.44
C TYR A 7 3.91 -10.58 20.89
N PRO A 8 3.45 -9.63 21.73
CA PRO A 8 2.11 -9.66 22.30
C PRO A 8 1.09 -9.04 21.34
N ARG A 9 -0.05 -9.72 21.14
CA ARG A 9 -1.25 -9.28 20.41
C ARG A 9 -1.86 -7.93 20.84
N GLY A 10 -1.26 -7.21 21.79
CA GLY A 10 -1.79 -5.97 22.38
C GLY A 10 -1.55 -4.68 21.57
N HIS A 11 -0.51 -4.63 20.72
CA HIS A 11 -0.20 -3.41 19.95
C HIS A 11 -1.10 -3.22 18.71
N ALA A 12 -1.44 -4.30 18.01
CA ALA A 12 -2.32 -4.25 16.83
C ALA A 12 -3.73 -3.74 17.16
N GLN A 13 -4.27 -4.04 18.35
CA GLN A 13 -5.57 -3.53 18.79
C GLN A 13 -5.58 -2.01 19.06
N ASN A 14 -4.41 -1.39 19.26
CA ASN A 14 -4.34 0.05 19.50
C ASN A 14 -4.38 0.85 18.19
N LEU A 15 -3.70 0.37 17.13
CA LEU A 15 -3.58 1.07 15.84
C LEU A 15 -4.93 1.25 15.12
N ALA A 16 -5.79 0.23 15.13
CA ALA A 16 -7.11 0.29 14.49
C ALA A 16 -8.02 1.41 15.04
N THR A 17 -7.74 1.92 16.24
CA THR A 17 -8.51 3.02 16.87
C THR A 17 -7.93 4.41 16.58
N LYS A 18 -6.75 4.49 15.97
CA LYS A 18 -6.03 5.73 15.72
C LYS A 18 -6.56 6.48 14.51
N THR A 19 -6.53 7.80 14.54
CA THR A 19 -6.73 8.65 13.36
C THR A 19 -5.53 8.56 12.42
N ILE A 20 -5.68 9.00 11.17
CA ILE A 20 -4.56 9.08 10.20
C ILE A 20 -3.43 9.96 10.74
N ALA A 21 -3.75 11.07 11.41
CA ALA A 21 -2.77 11.93 12.04
C ALA A 21 -2.00 11.21 13.17
N GLU A 22 -2.69 10.47 14.03
CA GLU A 22 -2.03 9.68 15.08
C GLU A 22 -1.17 8.55 14.51
N LEU A 23 -1.58 7.90 13.42
CA LEU A 23 -0.76 6.88 12.75
C LEU A 23 0.52 7.49 12.15
N ALA A 24 0.41 8.65 11.49
CA ALA A 24 1.56 9.36 10.94
C ALA A 24 2.53 9.83 12.04
N GLU A 25 2.02 10.31 13.16
CA GLU A 25 2.86 10.71 14.31
C GLU A 25 3.53 9.51 14.96
N LEU A 26 2.82 8.39 15.16
CA LEU A 26 3.41 7.16 15.70
C LEU A 26 4.56 6.66 14.81
N LEU A 27 4.37 6.70 13.49
CA LEU A 27 5.41 6.35 12.53
C LEU A 27 6.62 7.31 12.66
N ASN A 28 6.36 8.62 12.72
CA ASN A 28 7.40 9.64 12.91
C ASN A 28 8.23 9.41 14.19
N GLU A 29 7.57 9.22 15.33
CA GLU A 29 8.23 8.99 16.61
C GLU A 29 9.08 7.71 16.61
N ALA A 30 8.55 6.63 16.03
CA ALA A 30 9.24 5.35 15.92
C ALA A 30 10.51 5.46 15.06
N LEU A 31 10.40 6.11 13.89
CA LEU A 31 11.52 6.37 12.98
C LEU A 31 12.61 7.24 13.62
N LEU A 32 12.21 8.30 14.34
CA LEU A 32 13.16 9.18 14.99
C LEU A 32 13.94 8.47 16.11
N SER A 33 13.27 7.54 16.79
CA SER A 33 13.82 6.77 17.91
C SER A 33 14.85 5.72 17.46
N SER A 34 14.70 5.15 16.26
CA SER A 34 15.62 4.14 15.73
C SER A 34 16.91 4.75 15.13
N ALA A 35 16.83 5.97 14.57
CA ALA A 35 17.91 6.53 13.76
C ALA A 35 18.95 7.41 14.51
N GLY A 36 18.88 7.53 15.84
CA GLY A 36 19.77 8.45 16.58
C GLY A 36 19.60 9.91 16.10
N SER A 37 18.36 10.26 15.75
CA SER A 37 18.05 11.42 14.91
C SER A 37 18.46 12.76 15.52
N PRO A 38 18.83 13.76 14.68
CA PRO A 38 19.14 15.10 15.14
C PRO A 38 18.00 15.71 15.96
N THR A 39 18.34 16.50 16.98
CA THR A 39 17.34 17.21 17.78
C THR A 39 16.49 18.14 16.90
N GLY A 40 15.17 17.95 16.93
CA GLY A 40 14.22 18.73 16.13
C GLY A 40 14.00 18.21 14.71
N ALA A 41 14.49 17.01 14.39
CA ALA A 41 14.16 16.33 13.14
C ALA A 41 12.72 15.80 13.14
N THR A 42 12.12 15.70 11.95
CA THR A 42 10.81 15.06 11.74
C THR A 42 10.78 14.41 10.36
N TYR A 43 10.08 13.30 10.22
CA TYR A 43 9.79 12.67 8.93
C TYR A 43 8.47 13.15 8.33
N ILE A 44 7.65 13.89 9.10
CA ILE A 44 6.40 14.49 8.64
C ILE A 44 6.72 15.73 7.80
N CYS A 45 6.36 15.69 6.52
CA CYS A 45 6.41 16.85 5.64
C CYS A 45 5.33 17.87 6.02
N PRO A 46 5.48 19.15 5.66
CA PRO A 46 4.36 20.07 5.66
C PRO A 46 3.14 19.47 4.92
N PRO A 47 1.91 19.71 5.38
CA PRO A 47 0.71 19.30 4.66
C PRO A 47 0.68 19.82 3.22
N ALA A 48 0.05 19.07 2.32
CA ALA A 48 -0.21 19.54 0.97
C ALA A 48 -1.16 20.73 1.00
N SER A 49 -0.96 21.69 0.10
CA SER A 49 -1.89 22.81 -0.03
C SER A 49 -3.25 22.33 -0.56
N PRO A 50 -4.36 23.01 -0.23
CA PRO A 50 -5.66 22.71 -0.85
C PRO A 50 -5.61 22.75 -2.38
N GLU A 51 -4.83 23.67 -2.95
CA GLU A 51 -4.61 23.78 -4.39
C GLU A 51 -3.92 22.55 -4.97
N ASP A 52 -2.90 22.02 -4.29
CA ASP A 52 -2.19 20.81 -4.71
C ASP A 52 -3.08 19.56 -4.63
N ILE A 53 -3.90 19.44 -3.59
CA ILE A 53 -4.87 18.34 -3.44
C ILE A 53 -5.91 18.40 -4.56
N GLU A 54 -6.43 19.59 -4.89
CA GLU A 54 -7.39 19.75 -5.99
C GLU A 54 -6.75 19.52 -7.36
N ALA A 55 -5.49 19.93 -7.55
CA ALA A 55 -4.73 19.63 -8.77
C ALA A 55 -4.49 18.13 -8.92
N LEU A 56 -4.15 17.44 -7.83
CA LEU A 56 -3.99 15.99 -7.79
C LEU A 56 -5.29 15.29 -8.19
N LYS A 57 -6.42 15.63 -7.55
CA LYS A 57 -7.74 15.06 -7.90
C LYS A 57 -8.05 15.21 -9.39
N LYS A 58 -7.83 16.40 -9.96
CA LYS A 58 -8.04 16.64 -11.41
C LYS A 58 -7.10 15.82 -12.30
N ARG A 59 -5.87 15.58 -11.85
CA ARG A 59 -4.87 14.84 -12.62
C ARG A 59 -5.17 13.34 -12.66
N VAL A 60 -5.67 12.78 -11.56
CA VAL A 60 -5.82 11.31 -11.44
C VAL A 60 -7.25 10.83 -11.63
N MET A 61 -8.26 11.60 -11.21
CA MET A 61 -9.65 11.15 -11.29
C MET A 61 -10.17 11.28 -12.72
N GLY A 62 -10.53 10.15 -13.33
CA GLY A 62 -11.15 10.13 -14.65
C GLY A 62 -12.61 10.59 -14.62
N GLU A 63 -13.10 11.10 -15.75
CA GLU A 63 -14.49 11.62 -15.89
C GLU A 63 -15.57 10.56 -15.59
N ASN A 64 -15.23 9.27 -15.69
CA ASN A 64 -16.15 8.14 -15.50
C ASN A 64 -16.04 7.49 -14.10
N GLY A 65 -15.36 8.12 -13.15
CA GLY A 65 -15.17 7.56 -11.80
C GLY A 65 -14.03 6.54 -11.68
N HIS A 66 -13.24 6.38 -12.74
CA HIS A 66 -11.97 5.66 -12.70
C HIS A 66 -10.92 6.42 -11.87
N CYS A 67 -10.04 5.68 -11.19
CA CYS A 67 -8.94 6.23 -10.39
C CYS A 67 -9.41 7.18 -9.28
N ALA A 68 -10.33 6.71 -8.45
CA ALA A 68 -10.70 7.39 -7.22
C ALA A 68 -9.53 7.38 -6.21
N LEU A 69 -9.40 8.46 -5.45
CA LEU A 69 -8.47 8.52 -4.32
C LEU A 69 -9.15 8.07 -3.04
N ASP A 70 -8.47 7.24 -2.27
CA ASP A 70 -8.92 6.81 -0.94
C ASP A 70 -9.10 8.04 -0.02
N PRO A 71 -10.27 8.21 0.62
CA PRO A 71 -10.48 9.29 1.59
C PRO A 71 -9.44 9.35 2.71
N ASP A 72 -8.90 8.20 3.14
CA ASP A 72 -7.85 8.15 4.15
C ASP A 72 -6.52 8.70 3.62
N TYR A 73 -6.23 8.50 2.33
CA TYR A 73 -5.08 9.12 1.68
C TYR A 73 -5.26 10.63 1.51
N LEU A 74 -6.45 11.09 1.13
CA LEU A 74 -6.75 12.52 1.08
C LEU A 74 -6.62 13.16 2.47
N THR A 75 -7.06 12.47 3.52
CA THR A 75 -6.90 12.91 4.90
C THR A 75 -5.41 12.96 5.28
N PHE A 76 -4.63 11.97 4.88
CA PHE A 76 -3.18 11.96 5.09
C PHE A 76 -2.50 13.18 4.47
N LEU A 77 -2.85 13.57 3.24
CA LEU A 77 -2.27 14.76 2.60
C LEU A 77 -2.54 16.06 3.36
N THR A 78 -3.60 16.13 4.16
CA THR A 78 -3.87 17.29 5.05
C THR A 78 -3.03 17.29 6.33
N VAL A 79 -2.34 16.17 6.61
CA VAL A 79 -1.43 15.99 7.74
C VAL A 79 0.03 16.07 7.27
N SER A 80 0.35 15.42 6.16
CA SER A 80 1.72 15.31 5.63
C SER A 80 1.71 15.13 4.11
N ASP A 81 2.53 15.88 3.38
CA ASP A 81 2.73 15.70 1.93
C ASP A 81 3.81 14.65 1.62
N GLY A 82 3.67 13.46 2.21
CA GLY A 82 4.64 12.36 2.14
C GLY A 82 5.53 12.24 3.38
N PHE A 83 6.55 11.40 3.33
CA PHE A 83 7.52 11.21 4.40
C PHE A 83 8.92 11.54 3.91
N LYS A 84 9.59 12.50 4.54
CA LYS A 84 10.98 12.86 4.25
C LYS A 84 11.63 13.38 5.52
N LEU A 85 12.84 12.94 5.82
CA LEU A 85 13.58 13.45 6.96
C LEU A 85 13.87 14.94 6.77
N GLN A 86 13.29 15.77 7.63
CA GLN A 86 13.48 17.22 7.70
C GLN A 86 14.41 17.53 8.89
N GLY A 87 15.45 18.33 8.67
CA GLY A 87 16.39 18.73 9.72
C GLY A 87 17.44 19.73 9.22
N ARG A 88 18.07 20.47 10.14
CA ARG A 88 19.00 21.57 9.81
C ARG A 88 20.28 21.15 9.07
N GLU A 89 20.60 19.85 9.00
CA GLU A 89 21.89 19.34 8.52
C GLU A 89 21.79 18.31 7.37
N GLN A 90 20.63 18.11 6.75
CA GLN A 90 20.45 17.01 5.78
C GLN A 90 19.86 17.49 4.46
N GLU A 91 20.72 18.10 3.63
CA GLU A 91 20.44 18.18 2.18
C GLU A 91 20.78 16.86 1.46
N ASP A 92 21.62 15.97 2.00
CA ASP A 92 22.08 14.73 1.30
C ASP A 92 22.50 13.59 2.26
N SER A 93 21.64 13.12 3.16
CA SER A 93 21.96 11.93 3.98
C SER A 93 21.18 10.68 3.53
N THR A 94 21.90 9.60 3.29
CA THR A 94 21.42 8.21 3.28
C THR A 94 20.48 7.97 4.48
N GLY A 95 19.20 7.67 4.20
CA GLY A 95 18.10 7.67 5.19
C GLY A 95 16.84 8.42 4.73
N ASP A 96 16.85 8.97 3.51
CA ASP A 96 15.74 9.69 2.91
C ASP A 96 14.53 8.76 2.63
N LEU A 97 13.45 8.90 3.40
CA LEU A 97 12.17 8.22 3.14
C LEU A 97 11.39 8.83 1.97
N SER A 98 11.94 9.83 1.25
CA SER A 98 11.36 10.32 -0.01
C SER A 98 11.16 9.22 -1.07
N GLY A 99 11.77 8.04 -0.85
CA GLY A 99 11.56 6.82 -1.61
C GLY A 99 10.25 6.06 -1.32
N ILE A 100 9.47 6.40 -0.28
CA ILE A 100 8.28 5.61 0.09
C ILE A 100 6.99 6.14 -0.57
N LEU A 101 6.68 7.42 -0.37
CA LEU A 101 5.50 8.08 -0.94
C LEU A 101 5.90 9.32 -1.72
N TYR A 102 5.31 9.49 -2.89
CA TYR A 102 5.31 10.74 -3.61
C TYR A 102 4.50 11.80 -2.86
N ASN A 103 4.97 13.04 -2.97
CA ASN A 103 4.16 14.19 -2.64
C ASN A 103 2.98 14.33 -3.63
N ALA A 104 1.97 15.11 -3.26
CA ALA A 104 0.74 15.29 -4.02
C ALA A 104 1.00 15.78 -5.45
N THR A 105 2.10 16.49 -5.71
CA THR A 105 2.44 16.98 -7.06
C THR A 105 2.99 15.91 -8.00
N ARG A 106 3.56 14.83 -7.46
CA ARG A 106 4.20 13.75 -8.24
C ARG A 106 3.33 12.51 -8.42
N VAL A 107 2.27 12.36 -7.63
CA VAL A 107 1.30 11.26 -7.80
C VAL A 107 0.60 11.37 -9.16
N VAL A 108 0.59 10.27 -9.90
CA VAL A 108 0.08 10.18 -11.26
C VAL A 108 -0.82 8.97 -11.44
N LYS A 109 -1.67 9.04 -12.46
CA LYS A 109 -2.44 7.91 -12.95
C LYS A 109 -1.58 7.08 -13.89
N GLU A 110 -1.64 5.76 -13.76
CA GLU A 110 -1.11 4.79 -14.71
C GLU A 110 -2.26 4.06 -15.38
N GLU A 111 -2.19 3.93 -16.71
CA GLU A 111 -3.26 3.32 -17.51
C GLU A 111 -2.99 1.84 -17.83
N HIS A 112 -1.76 1.37 -17.61
CA HIS A 112 -1.32 0.04 -18.01
C HIS A 112 -0.51 -0.67 -16.91
N VAL A 113 -1.12 -0.90 -15.76
CA VAL A 113 -0.53 -1.72 -14.70
C VAL A 113 -0.57 -3.20 -15.12
N ASP A 114 0.60 -3.81 -15.27
CA ASP A 114 0.77 -5.18 -15.77
C ASP A 114 0.68 -6.23 -14.65
N PHE A 115 -0.52 -6.76 -14.41
CA PHE A 115 -0.76 -7.78 -13.38
C PHE A 115 -0.06 -9.12 -13.64
N ASP A 116 0.22 -9.46 -14.90
CA ASP A 116 0.90 -10.68 -15.26
C ASP A 116 2.39 -10.62 -14.92
N LEU A 117 3.01 -9.44 -15.11
CA LEU A 117 4.38 -9.18 -14.67
C LEU A 117 4.54 -9.38 -13.17
N PHE A 118 3.57 -8.91 -12.38
CA PHE A 118 3.62 -8.99 -10.91
C PHE A 118 3.19 -10.35 -10.37
N GLY A 119 2.46 -11.15 -11.14
CA GLY A 119 1.82 -12.37 -10.63
C GLY A 119 0.83 -12.05 -9.50
N ALA A 120 0.21 -10.88 -9.56
CA ALA A 120 -0.78 -10.41 -8.59
C ALA A 120 -1.59 -9.28 -9.22
N ASN A 121 -2.80 -9.09 -8.70
CA ASN A 121 -3.63 -7.93 -8.97
C ASN A 121 -4.12 -7.35 -7.62
N PRO A 122 -4.83 -6.21 -7.64
CA PRO A 122 -5.34 -5.55 -6.44
C PRO A 122 -6.29 -6.39 -5.57
N LEU A 123 -6.81 -7.51 -6.10
CA LEU A 123 -7.68 -8.43 -5.38
C LEU A 123 -6.93 -9.65 -4.82
N LEU A 124 -5.93 -10.20 -5.50
CA LEU A 124 -5.22 -11.36 -4.97
C LEU A 124 -3.86 -11.58 -5.64
N HIS A 125 -3.04 -12.34 -4.93
CA HIS A 125 -1.87 -13.00 -5.49
C HIS A 125 -2.25 -14.15 -6.41
N ALA A 126 -1.40 -14.43 -7.41
CA ALA A 126 -1.56 -15.59 -8.27
C ALA A 126 -1.45 -16.89 -7.46
N PRO A 127 -2.51 -17.72 -7.39
CA PRO A 127 -2.45 -19.01 -6.69
C PRO A 127 -1.47 -19.98 -7.34
N SER A 128 -1.40 -19.95 -8.66
CA SER A 128 -0.37 -20.60 -9.48
C SER A 128 -0.39 -19.99 -10.89
N LYS A 129 0.69 -20.14 -11.66
CA LYS A 129 0.76 -19.61 -13.03
C LYS A 129 -0.33 -20.21 -13.94
N ASP A 130 -0.68 -21.48 -13.75
CA ASP A 130 -1.67 -22.16 -14.59
C ASP A 130 -3.10 -21.77 -14.22
N ILE A 131 -3.38 -21.57 -12.92
CA ILE A 131 -4.68 -21.07 -12.46
C ILE A 131 -4.84 -19.60 -12.85
N TRP A 132 -3.79 -18.78 -12.69
CA TRP A 132 -3.80 -17.35 -12.98
C TRP A 132 -4.19 -17.06 -14.43
N LYS A 133 -3.64 -17.81 -15.38
CA LYS A 133 -3.95 -17.69 -16.82
C LYS A 133 -5.38 -18.05 -17.20
N LYS A 134 -6.17 -18.64 -16.31
CA LYS A 134 -7.59 -18.92 -16.57
C LYS A 134 -8.48 -17.71 -16.31
N PHE A 135 -7.96 -16.72 -15.60
CA PHE A 135 -8.61 -15.44 -15.44
C PHE A 135 -8.15 -14.54 -16.58
N ASP A 136 -9.10 -13.85 -17.22
CA ASP A 136 -8.83 -12.88 -18.26
C ASP A 136 -8.59 -11.51 -17.60
N TRP A 137 -7.45 -11.39 -16.91
CA TRP A 137 -7.08 -10.17 -16.22
C TRP A 137 -6.70 -9.10 -17.24
N ASP A 138 -7.59 -8.13 -17.45
CA ASP A 138 -7.22 -6.91 -18.17
C ASP A 138 -6.13 -6.15 -17.40
N SER A 139 -5.25 -5.44 -18.11
CA SER A 139 -4.31 -4.52 -17.48
C SER A 139 -5.06 -3.51 -16.61
N GLY A 140 -4.49 -3.17 -15.46
CA GLY A 140 -5.10 -2.26 -14.51
C GLY A 140 -4.91 -0.80 -14.87
N VAL A 141 -5.86 0.02 -14.44
CA VAL A 141 -5.64 1.46 -14.26
C VAL A 141 -5.43 1.69 -12.76
N GLY A 142 -4.41 2.44 -12.37
CA GLY A 142 -4.07 2.66 -10.95
C GLY A 142 -3.53 4.06 -10.69
N VAL A 143 -3.39 4.41 -9.42
CA VAL A 143 -2.73 5.65 -9.00
C VAL A 143 -1.38 5.28 -8.40
N ASP A 144 -0.30 5.76 -9.02
CA ASP A 144 1.08 5.58 -8.52
C ASP A 144 1.31 6.53 -7.34
N LEU A 145 1.38 5.96 -6.14
CA LEU A 145 1.62 6.67 -4.91
C LEU A 145 3.10 6.84 -4.59
N GLY A 146 4.00 6.13 -5.27
CA GLY A 146 5.43 6.25 -5.01
C GLY A 146 6.22 4.95 -5.11
N PRO A 147 7.54 5.04 -4.86
CA PRO A 147 8.47 3.93 -5.03
C PRO A 147 8.43 2.90 -3.89
N ALA A 148 7.57 3.08 -2.88
CA ALA A 148 7.43 2.18 -1.74
C ALA A 148 8.72 1.87 -0.94
N GLY A 149 9.85 2.51 -1.20
CA GLY A 149 11.18 2.20 -0.67
C GLY A 149 12.23 2.05 -1.78
N ASP A 150 13.14 1.08 -1.62
CA ASP A 150 14.24 0.79 -2.57
C ASP A 150 13.75 -0.09 -3.74
N GLU A 151 13.59 0.53 -4.92
CA GLU A 151 13.12 -0.12 -6.17
C GLU A 151 11.76 -0.83 -6.06
N GLY A 152 10.83 -0.22 -5.32
CA GLY A 152 9.44 -0.67 -5.24
C GLY A 152 8.45 0.17 -6.06
N SER A 153 7.18 -0.20 -5.95
CA SER A 153 6.05 0.59 -6.44
C SER A 153 4.86 0.42 -5.51
N LEU A 154 4.17 1.51 -5.23
CA LEU A 154 2.96 1.56 -4.43
C LEU A 154 1.79 2.05 -5.28
N TRP A 155 0.86 1.16 -5.55
CA TRP A 155 -0.29 1.44 -6.40
C TRP A 155 -1.58 1.47 -5.60
N MET A 156 -2.44 2.44 -5.85
CA MET A 156 -3.80 2.49 -5.32
C MET A 156 -4.83 2.21 -6.41
N PHE A 157 -5.83 1.40 -6.07
CA PHE A 157 -6.95 1.05 -6.96
C PHE A 157 -8.27 1.41 -6.30
N GLY A 158 -9.13 2.07 -7.07
CA GLY A 158 -10.42 2.55 -6.61
C GLY A 158 -11.57 1.58 -6.90
N PRO A 159 -12.80 1.95 -6.49
CA PRO A 159 -13.96 1.07 -6.61
C PRO A 159 -14.27 0.62 -8.05
N ALA A 160 -14.05 1.49 -9.05
CA ALA A 160 -14.34 1.18 -10.44
C ALA A 160 -13.39 0.09 -10.98
N GLU A 161 -12.10 0.22 -10.67
CA GLU A 161 -11.07 -0.76 -11.03
C GLU A 161 -11.32 -2.10 -10.34
N LEU A 162 -11.62 -2.09 -9.03
CA LEU A 162 -11.89 -3.30 -8.27
C LEU A 162 -13.17 -3.99 -8.75
N ALA A 163 -14.21 -3.25 -9.13
CA ALA A 163 -15.44 -3.83 -9.67
C ALA A 163 -15.22 -4.57 -11.00
N LEU A 164 -14.33 -4.07 -11.86
CA LEU A 164 -13.96 -4.75 -13.11
C LEU A 164 -13.25 -6.08 -12.82
N LEU A 165 -12.27 -6.06 -11.92
CA LEU A 165 -11.53 -7.25 -11.53
C LEU A 165 -12.42 -8.28 -10.82
N LEU A 166 -13.33 -7.82 -9.96
CA LEU A 166 -14.27 -8.71 -9.26
C LEU A 166 -15.22 -9.39 -10.25
N ARG A 167 -15.63 -8.67 -11.30
CA ARG A 167 -16.43 -9.27 -12.37
C ARG A 167 -15.66 -10.35 -13.12
N GLN A 168 -14.41 -10.09 -13.51
CA GLN A 168 -13.55 -11.10 -14.14
C GLN A 168 -13.35 -12.32 -13.23
N PHE A 169 -13.16 -12.08 -11.92
CA PHE A 169 -13.07 -13.14 -10.93
C PHE A 169 -14.36 -13.97 -10.87
N ASP A 170 -15.53 -13.33 -10.75
CA ASP A 170 -16.83 -14.00 -10.63
C ASP A 170 -17.23 -14.73 -11.91
N ASP A 171 -16.77 -14.28 -13.08
CA ASP A 171 -16.97 -14.97 -14.36
C ASP A 171 -16.08 -16.23 -14.47
N ALA A 172 -14.82 -16.14 -14.03
CA ALA A 172 -13.85 -17.23 -14.15
C ALA A 172 -13.96 -18.28 -13.04
N TYR A 173 -14.13 -17.88 -11.78
CA TYR A 173 -14.10 -18.75 -10.61
C TYR A 173 -15.07 -19.95 -10.70
N PRO A 174 -16.33 -19.82 -11.16
CA PRO A 174 -17.25 -20.94 -11.30
C PRO A 174 -16.74 -22.05 -12.24
N THR A 175 -15.94 -21.69 -13.25
CA THR A 175 -15.40 -22.60 -14.26
C THR A 175 -14.23 -23.46 -13.77
N LEU A 176 -13.64 -23.08 -12.63
CA LEU A 176 -12.52 -23.80 -12.04
C LEU A 176 -12.94 -25.18 -11.51
N THR A 177 -11.99 -26.11 -11.53
CA THR A 177 -12.13 -27.41 -10.86
C THR A 177 -12.18 -27.24 -9.33
N GLN A 178 -12.62 -28.27 -8.60
CA GLN A 178 -12.69 -28.22 -7.13
C GLN A 178 -11.32 -27.99 -6.48
N ASP A 179 -10.28 -28.66 -7.00
CA ASP A 179 -8.92 -28.50 -6.47
C ASP A 179 -8.38 -27.08 -6.74
N GLU A 180 -8.70 -26.49 -7.90
CA GLU A 180 -8.30 -25.12 -8.22
C GLU A 180 -9.05 -24.10 -7.36
N LYS A 181 -10.35 -24.30 -7.15
CA LYS A 181 -11.15 -23.46 -6.23
C LYS A 181 -10.56 -23.47 -4.84
N LYS A 182 -10.15 -24.63 -4.32
CA LYS A 182 -9.48 -24.73 -3.02
C LYS A 182 -8.20 -23.89 -2.94
N HIS A 183 -7.39 -23.86 -4.00
CA HIS A 183 -6.19 -23.01 -4.02
C HIS A 183 -6.55 -21.53 -4.05
N VAL A 184 -7.54 -21.14 -4.87
CA VAL A 184 -8.03 -19.76 -4.91
C VAL A 184 -8.59 -19.34 -3.54
N ASP A 185 -9.44 -20.17 -2.93
CA ASP A 185 -10.04 -19.91 -1.62
C ASP A 185 -8.98 -19.74 -0.53
N GLN A 186 -7.89 -20.51 -0.59
CA GLN A 186 -6.76 -20.36 0.32
C GLN A 186 -6.07 -19.01 0.12
N CYS A 187 -5.79 -18.59 -1.11
CA CYS A 187 -5.20 -17.28 -1.39
C CYS A 187 -6.11 -16.13 -0.94
N VAL A 188 -7.42 -16.25 -1.15
CA VAL A 188 -8.41 -15.26 -0.70
C VAL A 188 -8.46 -15.19 0.83
N LEU A 189 -8.44 -16.34 1.52
CA LEU A 189 -8.40 -16.41 2.98
C LEU A 189 -7.13 -15.77 3.54
N GLU A 190 -5.98 -16.02 2.93
CA GLU A 190 -4.69 -15.46 3.34
C GLU A 190 -4.61 -13.94 3.13
N THR A 191 -5.21 -13.44 2.04
CA THR A 191 -5.14 -12.03 1.67
C THR A 191 -6.20 -11.19 2.37
N HIS A 192 -7.45 -11.67 2.43
CA HIS A 192 -8.63 -10.89 2.86
C HIS A 192 -9.36 -11.48 4.07
N GLY A 193 -9.04 -12.70 4.47
CA GLY A 193 -9.75 -13.42 5.53
C GLY A 193 -11.07 -14.08 5.06
N SER A 194 -11.71 -13.58 4.00
CA SER A 194 -12.85 -14.26 3.36
C SER A 194 -13.14 -13.76 1.95
N MET A 195 -13.93 -14.54 1.21
CA MET A 195 -14.44 -14.18 -0.12
C MET A 195 -15.37 -12.97 -0.06
N GLU A 196 -16.18 -12.89 1.00
CA GLU A 196 -17.06 -11.74 1.25
C GLU A 196 -16.25 -10.48 1.48
N ALA A 197 -15.20 -10.53 2.31
CA ALA A 197 -14.32 -9.40 2.56
C ALA A 197 -13.64 -8.90 1.28
N MET A 198 -13.15 -9.82 0.43
CA MET A 198 -12.59 -9.48 -0.88
C MET A 198 -13.61 -8.77 -1.78
N ARG A 199 -14.85 -9.26 -1.83
CA ARG A 199 -15.93 -8.68 -2.65
C ARG A 199 -16.42 -7.33 -2.13
N GLU A 200 -16.22 -7.03 -0.84
CA GLU A 200 -16.60 -5.77 -0.21
C GLU A 200 -15.48 -4.71 -0.25
N LEU A 201 -14.31 -5.03 -0.82
CA LEU A 201 -13.20 -4.08 -0.97
C LEU A 201 -13.65 -2.84 -1.74
N ARG A 202 -13.36 -1.68 -1.16
CA ARG A 202 -13.61 -0.37 -1.77
C ARG A 202 -12.36 0.26 -2.35
N PHE A 203 -11.24 0.03 -1.69
CA PHE A 203 -9.92 0.44 -2.13
C PHE A 203 -8.96 -0.74 -1.93
N SER A 204 -7.88 -0.73 -2.69
CA SER A 204 -6.77 -1.64 -2.48
C SER A 204 -5.48 -0.88 -2.73
N VAL A 205 -4.50 -1.09 -1.86
CA VAL A 205 -3.13 -0.61 -2.06
C VAL A 205 -2.25 -1.83 -2.28
N MET A 206 -1.59 -1.87 -3.44
CA MET A 206 -0.66 -2.92 -3.83
C MET A 206 0.76 -2.39 -3.72
N GLN A 207 1.58 -3.07 -2.93
CA GLN A 207 2.99 -2.80 -2.78
C GLN A 207 3.80 -3.91 -3.46
N PHE A 208 4.78 -3.53 -4.28
CA PHE A 208 5.62 -4.45 -5.04
C PHE A 208 7.08 -4.00 -5.01
N TYR A 209 8.03 -4.93 -5.15
CA TYR A 209 9.46 -4.65 -5.29
C TYR A 209 10.03 -5.40 -6.49
N HIS A 210 10.80 -4.72 -7.34
CA HIS A 210 11.33 -5.32 -8.57
C HIS A 210 12.23 -6.54 -8.33
N TRP A 211 12.86 -6.62 -7.16
CA TRP A 211 13.79 -7.68 -6.77
C TRP A 211 13.16 -8.74 -5.85
N SER A 212 11.90 -8.56 -5.41
CA SER A 212 11.19 -9.52 -4.56
C SER A 212 9.93 -10.03 -5.26
N PRO A 213 9.68 -11.35 -5.29
CA PRO A 213 8.43 -11.88 -5.83
C PRO A 213 7.22 -11.63 -4.92
N LYS A 214 7.44 -11.07 -3.71
CA LYS A 214 6.37 -10.80 -2.76
C LYS A 214 5.70 -9.46 -3.10
N VAL A 215 4.44 -9.55 -3.51
CA VAL A 215 3.52 -8.41 -3.48
C VAL A 215 2.92 -8.32 -2.06
N LYS A 216 2.47 -7.15 -1.63
CA LYS A 216 1.59 -7.01 -0.47
C LYS A 216 0.34 -6.28 -0.90
N LEU A 217 -0.80 -6.74 -0.38
CA LEU A 217 -2.11 -6.16 -0.65
C LEU A 217 -2.69 -5.64 0.66
N HIS A 218 -3.12 -4.38 0.65
CA HIS A 218 -3.76 -3.73 1.77
C HIS A 218 -5.18 -3.31 1.34
N SER A 219 -6.15 -3.41 2.24
CA SER A 219 -7.56 -3.08 1.97
C SER A 219 -7.87 -1.57 1.81
N GLY A 220 -6.83 -0.73 1.76
CA GLY A 220 -6.90 0.72 1.65
C GLY A 220 -5.64 1.39 2.20
N PHE A 221 -5.57 2.71 2.06
CA PHE A 221 -4.40 3.49 2.46
C PHE A 221 -4.17 3.46 3.98
N ARG A 222 -5.25 3.44 4.76
CA ARG A 222 -5.15 3.29 6.22
C ARG A 222 -4.48 1.98 6.62
N ALA A 223 -4.89 0.86 6.04
CA ALA A 223 -4.31 -0.45 6.34
C ALA A 223 -2.82 -0.49 5.99
N TYR A 224 -2.42 0.20 4.91
CA TYR A 224 -1.01 0.42 4.58
C TYR A 224 -0.28 1.24 5.66
N LEU A 225 -0.84 2.36 6.13
CA LEU A 225 -0.25 3.15 7.21
C LEU A 225 -0.14 2.38 8.54
N GLU A 226 -1.15 1.57 8.87
CA GLU A 226 -1.13 0.72 10.07
C GLU A 226 0.00 -0.31 10.00
N ASP A 227 0.25 -0.91 8.83
CA ASP A 227 1.36 -1.85 8.62
C ASP A 227 2.71 -1.14 8.77
N LEU A 228 2.89 0.03 8.16
CA LEU A 228 4.09 0.85 8.32
C LEU A 228 4.35 1.22 9.80
N ALA A 229 3.33 1.68 10.51
CA ALA A 229 3.45 2.04 11.92
C ALA A 229 3.78 0.82 12.80
N MET A 230 3.15 -0.33 12.52
CA MET A 230 3.44 -1.57 13.24
C MET A 230 4.89 -2.01 13.08
N MET A 231 5.43 -1.91 11.86
CA MET A 231 6.82 -2.24 11.55
C MET A 231 7.79 -1.31 12.25
N ALA A 232 7.61 0.00 12.14
CA ALA A 232 8.49 0.97 12.78
C ALA A 232 8.52 0.79 14.31
N LEU A 233 7.37 0.47 14.93
CA LEU A 233 7.28 0.16 16.35
C LEU A 233 7.97 -1.15 16.75
N ALA A 234 8.13 -2.10 15.83
CA ALA A 234 8.86 -3.34 16.08
C ALA A 234 10.39 -3.14 16.14
N GLY A 235 10.88 -1.95 15.80
CA GLY A 235 12.32 -1.63 15.78
C GLY A 235 13.06 -2.20 14.57
N ASP A 236 12.32 -2.72 13.59
CA ASP A 236 12.85 -3.00 12.26
C ASP A 236 13.09 -1.65 11.58
N ASP A 237 14.28 -1.43 10.98
CA ASP A 237 14.48 -0.26 10.14
C ASP A 237 13.51 -0.39 8.95
N PRO A 238 12.58 0.54 8.72
CA PRO A 238 11.71 0.45 7.56
C PRO A 238 12.51 0.43 6.26
N HIS A 239 13.75 0.93 6.21
CA HIS A 239 14.67 0.75 5.07
C HIS A 239 15.23 -0.68 4.97
N ASP A 240 15.59 -1.34 6.08
CA ASP A 240 16.15 -2.72 6.08
C ASP A 240 15.06 -3.81 6.04
N TYR A 241 13.84 -3.50 6.45
CA TYR A 241 12.74 -4.46 6.44
C TYR A 241 12.28 -4.81 5.03
N PHE A 242 12.52 -3.93 4.06
CA PHE A 242 12.14 -4.23 2.68
C PHE A 242 12.79 -5.54 2.19
N LEU A 243 13.98 -5.91 2.71
CA LEU A 243 14.86 -7.02 2.31
C LEU A 243 14.49 -8.44 2.82
N CYS A 244 13.34 -8.65 3.48
CA CYS A 244 12.96 -9.95 4.08
C CYS A 244 11.84 -10.73 3.35
#